data_AF-A0A9D4YGY9-F1
#
_entry.id   AF-A0A9D4YGY9-F1
#
_cell.length_a   1.000
_cell.length_b   1.000
_cell.length_c   1.000
_cell.angle_alpha   90.00
_cell.angle_beta   90.00
_cell.angle_gamma   90.00
#
_symmetry.space_group_name_H-M   'P 1'
#
loop_
_entity.id
_entity.type
_entity.pdbx_description
1 polymer ?
#
loop_
_entity_poly.entity_id
_entity_poly.type
_entity_poly.pdbx_seq_one_letter_code
_entity_poly.pdbx_strand_id
1 'polypeptide(L)'
;MSPMLMRIVVPISLVLLLVVVSEAGILSNLVHIEVTNGLSNNKNLDLHCFERYGEEPGEVTLPPGGQFKFSFRRRIIGRSTKFYCSVKWIGSNLLWFDLWSQGRDGNAGRLLRWTVREKEVCRFDAARSYSVCAAYRQKSIFVP
;
A
#
# COMPACT_ATOMS: atom_id res chain seq x y z
N MET A 1 -34.30 3.74 36.66
CA MET A 1 -34.62 4.07 35.25
C MET A 1 -35.87 3.29 34.84
N SER A 2 -36.84 3.93 34.19
CA SER A 2 -38.13 3.30 33.82
C SER A 2 -37.93 2.17 32.79
N PRO A 3 -38.64 1.02 32.90
CA PRO A 3 -38.52 -0.10 31.97
C PRO A 3 -38.88 0.28 30.52
N MET A 4 -39.70 1.33 30.33
CA MET A 4 -39.99 1.88 29.00
C MET A 4 -38.79 2.55 28.36
N LEU A 5 -37.98 3.27 29.15
CA LEU A 5 -36.77 3.92 28.64
C LEU A 5 -35.72 2.89 28.21
N MET A 6 -35.60 1.78 28.94
CA MET A 6 -34.64 0.72 28.62
C MET A 6 -34.94 0.03 27.27
N ARG A 7 -36.22 -0.12 26.89
CA ARG A 7 -36.63 -0.73 25.61
C ARG A 7 -36.26 0.10 24.38
N ILE A 8 -36.11 1.41 24.54
CA ILE A 8 -35.74 2.33 23.45
C ILE A 8 -34.23 2.58 23.46
N VAL A 9 -33.64 2.73 24.65
CA VAL A 9 -32.21 3.02 24.79
C VAL A 9 -31.33 1.86 24.32
N VAL A 10 -31.64 0.62 24.68
CA VAL A 10 -30.83 -0.55 24.29
C VAL A 10 -30.68 -0.73 22.77
N PRO A 11 -31.76 -0.74 21.95
CA PRO A 11 -31.60 -0.88 20.50
C PRO A 11 -30.92 0.33 19.86
N ILE A 12 -31.19 1.56 20.33
CA ILE A 12 -30.50 2.76 19.84
C ILE A 12 -29.01 2.68 20.15
N SER A 13 -28.63 2.33 21.38
CA SER A 13 -27.23 2.12 21.76
C SER A 13 -26.56 1.01 20.94
N LEU A 14 -27.26 -0.10 20.65
CA LEU A 14 -26.74 -1.18 19.82
C LEU A 14 -26.53 -0.74 18.36
N VAL A 15 -27.49 0.00 17.78
CA VAL A 15 -27.36 0.55 16.42
C VAL A 15 -26.21 1.54 16.33
N LEU A 16 -26.06 2.43 17.32
CA LEU A 16 -24.93 3.36 17.37
C LEU A 16 -23.59 2.63 17.46
N LEU A 17 -23.50 1.57 18.27
CA LEU A 17 -22.29 0.73 18.34
C LEU A 17 -21.98 0.07 17.00
N LEU A 18 -22.99 -0.44 16.28
CA LEU A 18 -22.81 -1.05 14.96
C LEU A 18 -22.31 -0.02 13.91
N VAL A 19 -22.83 1.21 13.96
CA VAL A 19 -22.38 2.29 13.07
C VAL A 19 -20.91 2.65 13.35
N VAL A 20 -20.53 2.81 14.62
CA VAL A 20 -19.14 3.10 15.01
C VAL A 20 -18.17 1.98 14.58
N VAL A 21 -18.57 0.71 14.76
CA VAL A 21 -17.77 -0.44 14.31
C VAL A 21 -17.64 -0.45 12.79
N SER A 22 -18.68 -0.06 12.05
CA SER A 22 -18.64 -0.01 10.60
C SER A 22 -17.69 1.06 10.07
N GLU A 23 -17.71 2.28 10.62
CA GLU A 23 -16.78 3.35 10.23
C GLU A 23 -15.33 3.01 10.59
N ALA A 24 -15.08 2.52 11.81
CA ALA A 24 -13.75 2.07 12.22
C ALA A 24 -13.26 0.91 11.33
N GLY A 25 -14.14 -0.03 10.99
CA GLY A 25 -13.87 -1.11 10.05
C GLY A 25 -13.54 -0.61 8.65
N ILE A 26 -14.30 0.33 8.10
CA ILE A 26 -14.08 0.91 6.77
C ILE A 26 -12.74 1.66 6.72
N LEU A 27 -12.47 2.50 7.73
CA LEU A 27 -11.21 3.25 7.81
C LEU A 27 -10.00 2.34 8.01
N SER A 28 -10.14 1.26 8.79
CA SER A 28 -9.05 0.30 9.00
C SER A 28 -8.57 -0.34 7.70
N ASN A 29 -9.44 -0.42 6.68
CA ASN A 29 -9.14 -1.08 5.41
C ASN A 29 -8.54 -0.17 4.34
N LEU A 30 -8.47 1.15 4.59
CA LEU A 30 -7.85 2.08 3.65
C LEU A 30 -6.33 2.10 3.83
N VAL A 31 -5.62 1.80 2.75
CA VAL A 31 -4.16 1.81 2.67
C VAL A 31 -3.72 2.90 1.69
N HIS A 32 -2.73 3.67 2.10
CA HIS A 32 -2.07 4.72 1.33
C HIS A 32 -0.65 4.26 1.00
N ILE A 33 -0.29 4.32 -0.28
CA ILE A 33 1.04 4.04 -0.76
C ILE A 33 1.68 5.33 -1.24
N GLU A 34 2.94 5.52 -0.87
CA GLU A 34 3.81 6.58 -1.38
C GLU A 34 5.12 5.94 -1.85
N VAL A 35 5.46 6.11 -3.12
CA VAL A 35 6.73 5.67 -3.70
C VAL A 35 7.54 6.90 -4.06
N THR A 36 8.74 7.02 -3.51
CA THR A 36 9.65 8.14 -3.75
C THR A 36 10.83 7.70 -4.61
N ASN A 37 11.19 8.53 -5.61
CA ASN A 37 12.44 8.40 -6.32
C ASN A 37 13.61 8.86 -5.43
N GLY A 38 14.38 7.90 -4.91
CA GLY A 38 15.58 8.13 -4.10
C GLY A 38 16.87 7.77 -4.84
N LEU A 39 16.84 7.75 -6.18
CA LEU A 39 18.04 7.49 -6.99
C LEU A 39 19.06 8.62 -6.81
N SER A 40 20.34 8.25 -6.88
CA SER A 40 21.45 9.20 -6.84
C SER A 40 21.67 9.84 -8.22
N ASN A 41 22.44 10.93 -8.26
CA ASN A 41 22.86 11.62 -9.49
C ASN A 41 21.70 12.16 -10.35
N ASN A 42 20.64 12.65 -9.71
CA ASN A 42 19.53 13.34 -10.37
C ASN A 42 18.85 12.54 -11.51
N LYS A 43 18.76 11.22 -11.37
CA LYS A 43 18.10 10.37 -12.36
C LYS A 43 16.59 10.43 -12.24
N ASN A 44 15.91 10.47 -13.39
CA ASN A 44 14.49 10.19 -13.47
C ASN A 44 14.24 8.68 -13.29
N LEU A 45 13.12 8.36 -12.65
CA LEU A 45 12.66 7.01 -12.38
C LEU A 45 11.37 6.76 -13.14
N ASP A 46 11.40 5.87 -14.12
CA ASP A 46 10.19 5.35 -14.74
C ASP A 46 9.63 4.25 -13.84
N LEU A 47 8.41 4.45 -13.34
CA LEU A 47 7.71 3.56 -12.41
C LEU A 47 6.40 3.12 -13.04
N HIS A 48 6.17 1.81 -13.09
CA HIS A 48 4.90 1.22 -13.52
C HIS A 48 4.42 0.24 -12.47
N CYS A 49 3.25 0.49 -11.90
CA CYS A 49 2.65 -0.36 -10.88
C CYS A 49 1.39 -1.06 -11.39
N PHE A 50 1.17 -2.28 -10.91
CA PHE A 50 0.11 -3.20 -11.33
C PHE A 50 -0.55 -3.86 -10.12
N GLU A 51 -1.88 -4.00 -10.11
CA GLU A 51 -2.56 -4.93 -9.20
C GLU A 51 -2.62 -6.33 -9.84
N ARG A 52 -2.39 -7.41 -9.07
CA ARG A 52 -2.42 -8.79 -9.61
C ARG A 52 -3.73 -9.18 -10.28
N TYR A 53 -4.85 -8.68 -9.74
CA TYR A 53 -6.20 -9.12 -10.09
C TYR A 53 -7.14 -7.92 -10.30
N GLY A 54 -6.59 -6.76 -10.68
CA GLY A 54 -7.32 -5.51 -10.73
C GLY A 54 -6.70 -4.48 -11.66
N GLU A 55 -7.17 -3.25 -11.55
CA GLU A 55 -6.71 -2.12 -12.36
C GLU A 55 -5.28 -1.72 -11.99
N GLU A 56 -4.52 -1.29 -12.98
CA GLU A 56 -3.16 -0.80 -12.79
C GLU A 56 -3.21 0.59 -12.13
N PRO A 57 -2.51 0.80 -11.00
CA PRO A 57 -2.38 2.14 -10.40
C PRO A 57 -1.83 3.20 -11.36
N GLY A 58 -1.04 2.77 -12.35
CA GLY A 58 -0.57 3.61 -13.45
C GLY A 58 0.93 3.51 -13.71
N GLU A 59 1.34 4.28 -14.73
CA GLU A 59 2.72 4.47 -15.19
C GLU A 59 3.09 5.95 -15.08
N VAL A 60 4.27 6.26 -14.53
CA VAL A 60 4.74 7.63 -14.35
C VAL A 60 6.26 7.72 -14.35
N THR A 61 6.81 8.80 -14.89
CA THR A 61 8.22 9.17 -14.72
C THR A 61 8.36 10.16 -13.57
N LEU A 62 9.09 9.79 -12.52
CA LEU A 62 9.33 10.61 -11.35
C LEU A 62 10.69 11.31 -11.43
N PRO A 63 10.76 12.64 -11.30
CA PRO A 63 12.04 13.34 -11.12
C PRO A 63 12.70 12.96 -9.79
N PRO A 64 13.96 13.36 -9.54
CA PRO A 64 14.63 13.15 -8.25
C PRO A 64 13.79 13.69 -7.08
N GLY A 65 13.55 12.86 -6.06
CA GLY A 65 12.66 13.21 -4.94
C GLY A 65 11.16 13.23 -5.26
N GLY A 66 10.79 13.04 -6.53
CA GLY A 66 9.40 12.94 -6.99
C GLY A 66 8.68 11.75 -6.37
N GLN A 67 7.36 11.88 -6.22
CA GLN A 67 6.53 10.91 -5.50
C GLN A 67 5.34 10.45 -6.34
N PHE A 68 5.10 9.15 -6.33
CA PHE A 68 3.86 8.54 -6.83
C PHE A 68 3.01 8.09 -5.65
N LYS A 69 1.73 8.47 -5.64
CA LYS A 69 0.81 8.21 -4.53
C LYS A 69 -0.50 7.65 -5.04
N PHE A 70 -0.97 6.61 -4.37
CA PHE A 70 -2.32 6.09 -4.57
C PHE A 70 -2.84 5.47 -3.29
N SER A 71 -4.14 5.23 -3.25
CA SER A 71 -4.79 4.60 -2.11
C SER A 71 -5.74 3.51 -2.58
N PHE A 72 -5.86 2.45 -1.81
CA PHE A 72 -6.77 1.35 -2.11
C PHE A 72 -7.37 0.80 -0.82
N ARG A 73 -8.48 0.07 -0.96
CA ARG A 73 -9.10 -0.64 0.15
C ARG A 73 -8.69 -2.12 0.12
N ARG A 74 -8.25 -2.64 1.26
CA ARG A 74 -7.96 -4.08 1.40
C ARG A 74 -9.25 -4.87 1.18
N ARG A 75 -9.18 -5.94 0.39
CA ARG A 75 -10.28 -6.90 0.27
C ARG A 75 -10.41 -7.66 1.59
N ILE A 76 -11.62 -7.67 2.16
CA ILE A 76 -11.94 -8.39 3.40
C ILE A 76 -12.41 -9.82 3.10
N ILE A 77 -12.98 -10.03 1.91
CA ILE A 77 -13.53 -11.31 1.45
C ILE A 77 -12.92 -11.65 0.09
N GLY A 78 -12.56 -12.91 -0.11
CA GLY A 78 -12.01 -13.40 -1.39
C GLY A 78 -10.49 -13.31 -1.48
N ARG A 79 -9.97 -13.08 -2.69
CA ARG A 79 -8.52 -13.08 -2.95
C ARG A 79 -7.82 -11.89 -2.31
N SER A 80 -6.66 -12.14 -1.74
CA SER A 80 -5.81 -11.08 -1.20
C SER A 80 -5.33 -10.12 -2.29
N THR A 81 -5.44 -8.83 -2.00
CA THR A 81 -4.87 -7.79 -2.87
C THR A 81 -3.33 -7.93 -2.92
N LYS A 82 -2.74 -7.68 -4.08
CA LYS A 82 -1.27 -7.67 -4.27
C LYS A 82 -0.92 -6.66 -5.33
N PHE A 83 0.07 -5.81 -5.04
CA PHE A 83 0.62 -4.83 -5.97
C PHE A 83 2.09 -5.12 -6.24
N TYR A 84 2.46 -5.01 -7.52
CA TYR A 84 3.82 -5.16 -8.02
C TYR A 84 4.18 -3.91 -8.79
N CYS A 85 5.45 -3.52 -8.79
CA CYS A 85 5.91 -2.46 -9.68
C CYS A 85 7.17 -2.90 -10.43
N SER A 86 7.31 -2.40 -11.64
CA SER A 86 8.57 -2.33 -12.36
C SER A 86 9.14 -0.93 -12.26
N VAL A 87 10.47 -0.87 -12.28
CA VAL A 87 11.23 0.38 -12.29
C VAL A 87 12.34 0.32 -13.31
N LYS A 88 12.62 1.47 -13.91
CA LYS A 88 13.72 1.66 -14.85
C LYS A 88 14.28 3.08 -14.70
N TRP A 89 15.58 3.20 -14.88
CA TRP A 89 16.28 4.49 -14.99
C TRP A 89 17.47 4.35 -15.93
N ILE A 90 18.16 5.46 -16.19
CA ILE A 90 19.29 5.45 -17.11
C ILE A 90 20.42 4.55 -16.58
N GLY A 91 20.84 3.58 -17.40
CA GLY A 91 21.86 2.60 -17.03
C GLY A 91 21.37 1.44 -16.16
N SER A 92 20.05 1.28 -15.94
CA SER A 92 19.47 0.10 -15.29
C SER A 92 18.83 -0.85 -16.29
N ASN A 93 18.74 -2.12 -15.90
CA ASN A 93 17.77 -3.05 -16.50
C ASN A 93 16.37 -2.75 -15.94
N LEU A 94 15.35 -3.38 -16.51
CA LEU A 94 14.00 -3.37 -15.93
C LEU A 94 13.99 -4.24 -14.66
N LEU A 95 13.66 -3.64 -13.53
CA LEU A 95 13.73 -4.27 -12.21
C LEU A 95 12.35 -4.32 -11.58
N TRP A 96 12.04 -5.37 -10.82
CA TRP A 96 10.71 -5.58 -10.24
C TRP A 96 10.75 -5.74 -8.73
N PHE A 97 9.69 -5.32 -8.05
CA PHE A 97 9.52 -5.55 -6.62
C PHE A 97 8.03 -5.67 -6.20
N ASP A 98 7.81 -6.29 -5.05
CA ASP A 98 6.48 -6.35 -4.41
C ASP A 98 6.22 -5.09 -3.60
N LEU A 99 5.40 -4.20 -4.16
CA LEU A 99 5.01 -2.96 -3.50
C LEU A 99 4.07 -3.24 -2.31
N TRP A 100 3.15 -4.19 -2.45
CA TRP A 100 2.24 -4.54 -1.37
C TRP A 100 1.73 -5.97 -1.46
N SER A 101 1.62 -6.64 -0.32
CA SER A 101 0.95 -7.94 -0.18
C SER A 101 0.16 -7.98 1.11
N GLN A 102 -1.13 -8.34 1.06
CA GLN A 102 -1.98 -8.37 2.26
C GLN A 102 -1.43 -9.26 3.38
N GLY A 103 -0.82 -10.39 3.03
CA GLY A 103 -0.25 -11.31 4.02
C GLY A 103 1.02 -10.77 4.70
N ARG A 104 1.80 -9.93 4.00
CA ARG A 104 3.04 -9.34 4.53
C ARG A 104 2.79 -8.01 5.24
N ASP A 105 2.00 -7.16 4.59
CA ASP A 105 1.85 -5.75 4.92
C ASP A 105 0.50 -5.43 5.56
N GLY A 106 -0.40 -6.41 5.71
CA GLY A 106 -1.73 -6.21 6.27
C GLY A 106 -1.74 -5.53 7.64
N ASN A 107 -0.69 -5.72 8.44
CA ASN A 107 -0.53 -5.14 9.77
C ASN A 107 0.50 -4.00 9.81
N ALA A 108 1.02 -3.56 8.67
CA ALA A 108 2.07 -2.53 8.60
C ALA A 108 1.56 -1.08 8.81
N GLY A 109 0.29 -0.92 9.20
CA GLY A 109 -0.38 0.37 9.29
C GLY A 109 -1.06 0.78 7.99
N ARG A 110 -1.54 2.04 7.96
CA ARG A 110 -2.33 2.59 6.86
C ARG A 110 -1.52 3.36 5.83
N LEU A 111 -0.28 3.74 6.16
CA LEU A 111 0.59 4.50 5.28
C LEU A 111 1.90 3.75 5.10
N LEU A 112 2.17 3.30 3.88
CA LEU A 112 3.41 2.65 3.53
C LEU A 112 4.21 3.55 2.59
N ARG A 113 5.36 4.00 3.10
CA ARG A 113 6.31 4.80 2.32
C ARG A 113 7.43 3.91 1.82
N TRP A 114 7.64 3.96 0.52
CA TRP A 114 8.69 3.24 -0.20
C TRP A 114 9.65 4.23 -0.83
N THR A 115 10.93 3.88 -0.85
CA THR A 115 11.99 4.62 -1.51
C THR A 115 12.72 3.68 -2.45
N VAL A 116 12.74 4.03 -3.74
CA VAL A 116 13.49 3.33 -4.78
C VAL A 116 14.92 3.84 -4.78
N ARG A 117 15.90 2.93 -4.68
CA ARG A 117 17.34 3.21 -4.76
C ARG A 117 17.97 2.28 -5.79
N GLU A 118 19.21 2.52 -6.19
CA GLU A 118 19.82 1.75 -7.29
C GLU A 118 19.92 0.23 -7.05
N LYS A 119 20.14 -0.19 -5.79
CA LYS A 119 20.38 -1.60 -5.44
C LYS A 119 19.18 -2.29 -4.83
N GLU A 120 18.30 -1.52 -4.21
CA GLU A 120 17.25 -2.03 -3.34
C GLU A 120 16.09 -1.05 -3.27
N VAL A 121 14.93 -1.58 -2.88
CA VAL A 121 13.78 -0.78 -2.51
C VAL A 121 13.59 -0.86 -1.00
N CYS A 122 13.36 0.28 -0.36
CA CYS A 122 13.25 0.38 1.08
C CYS A 122 11.85 0.82 1.49
N ARG A 123 11.23 0.13 2.45
CA ARG A 123 9.98 0.55 3.09
C ARG A 123 10.28 1.12 4.47
N PHE A 124 9.79 2.32 4.75
CA PHE A 124 9.90 2.90 6.08
C PHE A 124 8.95 2.18 7.06
N ASP A 125 9.48 1.69 8.17
CA ASP A 125 8.73 1.12 9.28
C ASP A 125 8.66 2.16 10.42
N ALA A 126 7.51 2.82 10.54
CA ALA A 126 7.27 3.83 11.56
C ALA A 126 7.27 3.25 12.99
N ALA A 127 6.89 1.98 13.18
CA ALA A 127 6.89 1.38 14.51
C ALA A 127 8.30 1.16 15.07
N ARG A 128 9.27 0.97 14.18
CA ARG A 128 10.67 0.71 14.55
C ARG A 128 11.61 1.87 14.26
N SER A 129 11.10 2.93 13.62
CA SER A 129 11.88 4.10 13.19
C SER A 129 13.07 3.77 12.28
N TYR A 130 12.95 2.75 11.43
CA TYR A 130 13.97 2.40 10.44
C TYR A 130 13.34 1.87 9.14
N SER A 131 14.14 1.81 8.07
CA SER A 131 13.69 1.28 6.78
C SER A 131 14.08 -0.20 6.59
N VAL A 132 13.12 -1.03 6.19
CA VAL A 132 13.34 -2.41 5.77
C VAL A 132 13.55 -2.44 4.26
N CYS A 133 14.70 -2.92 3.80
CA CYS A 133 15.05 -2.92 2.39
C CYS A 133 15.09 -4.33 1.79
N ALA A 134 14.80 -4.42 0.49
CA ALA A 134 14.84 -5.66 -0.26
C ALA A 134 15.46 -5.43 -1.65
N ALA A 135 16.28 -6.38 -2.08
CA ALA A 135 16.83 -6.38 -3.43
C ALA A 135 15.72 -6.54 -4.48
N TYR A 136 15.95 -5.95 -5.66
CA TYR A 136 15.07 -6.15 -6.80
C TYR A 136 15.11 -7.59 -7.31
N ARG A 137 14.01 -8.00 -7.93
CA ARG A 137 13.96 -9.20 -8.74
C ARG A 137 14.08 -8.83 -10.21
N GLN A 138 14.96 -9.51 -10.93
CA GLN A 138 14.85 -9.57 -12.38
C GLN A 138 13.74 -10.57 -12.68
N LYS A 139 12.65 -10.11 -13.30
CA LYS A 139 11.65 -11.05 -13.82
C LYS A 139 12.27 -11.67 -15.06
N SER A 140 12.71 -12.92 -14.95
CA SER A 140 12.96 -13.75 -16.12
C SER A 140 11.70 -13.70 -16.99
N ILE A 141 11.92 -13.34 -18.24
CA ILE A 141 10.96 -13.38 -19.35
C ILE A 141 10.08 -14.63 -19.19
N PHE A 142 8.76 -14.41 -19.07
CA PHE A 142 7.68 -15.39 -18.82
C PHE A 142 7.65 -16.09 -17.45
N VAL A 143 6.59 -15.82 -16.68
CA VAL A 143 5.75 -16.87 -16.09
C VAL A 143 4.29 -16.35 -16.10
N PRO A 144 3.32 -17.13 -16.62
CA PRO A 144 1.91 -16.75 -16.79
C PRO A 144 1.17 -16.36 -15.49
#